data_AF-A0A6V7RPL8-F1
#
_entry.id   AF-A0A6V7RPL8-F1
#
_cell.length_a   1.000
_cell.length_b   1.000
_cell.length_c   1.000
_cell.angle_alpha   90.00
_cell.angle_beta   90.00
_cell.angle_gamma   90.00
#
_symmetry.space_group_name_H-M   'P 1'
#
loop_
_entity.id
_entity.type
_entity.pdbx_description
1 polymer ?
#
loop_
_entity_poly.entity_id
_entity_poly.type
_entity_poly.pdbx_seq_one_letter_code
_entity_poly.pdbx_strand_id
1 'polypeptide(L)' 'MYTLLLVLLVVVIVVATHFLVSYLLKNDIVIVGVSIGFVGIMLAIVVFAMAMGSFTDYVAGELEFFYR' A
#
# COMPACT_ATOMS: atom_id res chain seq x y z
N MET A 1 1.68 -5.99 15.45
CA MET A 1 0.59 -4.98 15.46
C MET A 1 0.76 -3.90 14.37
N TYR A 2 1.98 -3.44 14.08
CA TYR A 2 2.25 -2.47 13.00
C TYR A 2 1.94 -2.99 11.58
N THR A 3 2.17 -4.28 11.30
CA THR A 3 1.90 -4.91 9.99
C THR A 3 0.42 -4.85 9.59
N LEU A 4 -0.49 -5.04 10.54
CA LEU A 4 -1.94 -4.95 10.33
C LEU A 4 -2.36 -3.51 9.95
N LEU A 5 -1.74 -2.51 10.57
CA LEU A 5 -1.92 -1.10 10.22
C LEU A 5 -1.38 -0.79 8.81
N LEU A 6 -0.22 -1.34 8.44
CA LEU A 6 0.33 -1.17 7.10
C LEU A 6 -0.57 -1.79 6.03
N VAL A 7 -1.14 -2.98 6.27
CA VAL A 7 -2.09 -3.61 5.36
C VAL A 7 -3.36 -2.76 5.22
N LEU A 8 -3.91 -2.27 6.32
CA LEU A 8 -5.06 -1.37 6.30
C LEU A 8 -4.74 -0.08 5.52
N LEU A 9 -3.53 0.46 5.69
CA LEU A 9 -3.06 1.66 4.99
C LEU A 9 -2.98 1.43 3.48
N VAL A 10 -2.51 0.26 3.01
CA VAL A 10 -2.53 -0.09 1.58
C VAL A 10 -3.96 -0.05 1.03
N VAL A 11 -4.92 -0.64 1.75
CA VAL A 11 -6.33 -0.63 1.32
C VAL A 11 -6.86 0.79 1.21
N VAL A 12 -6.58 1.63 2.20
CA VAL A 12 -7.00 3.04 2.20
C VAL A 12 -6.39 3.80 1.02
N ILE A 13 -5.09 3.63 0.75
CA ILE A 13 -4.41 4.27 -0.38
C ILE A 13 -5.08 3.86 -1.69
N VAL A 14 -5.25 2.55 -1.93
CA VAL A 14 -5.81 2.05 -3.18
C VAL A 14 -7.23 2.55 -3.39
N VAL A 15 -8.08 2.47 -2.35
CA VAL A 15 -9.48 2.93 -2.43
C VAL A 15 -9.55 4.44 -2.65
N ALA A 16 -8.79 5.23 -1.89
CA ALA A 16 -8.77 6.68 -2.03
C ALA A 16 -8.27 7.11 -3.42
N THR A 17 -7.16 6.52 -3.90
CA THR A 17 -6.64 6.78 -5.24
C THR A 17 -7.67 6.40 -6.31
N HIS A 18 -8.34 5.25 -6.18
CA HIS A 18 -9.36 4.83 -7.13
C HIS A 18 -10.53 5.82 -7.20
N PHE A 19 -11.06 6.26 -6.07
CA PHE A 19 -12.14 7.25 -6.02
C PHE A 19 -11.71 8.59 -6.61
N LEU A 20 -10.53 9.09 -6.23
CA LEU A 20 -10.05 10.39 -6.67
C LEU A 20 -9.78 10.40 -8.18
N VAL A 21 -9.09 9.39 -8.70
CA VAL A 21 -8.81 9.27 -10.14
C VAL A 21 -10.11 9.13 -10.93
N SER A 22 -11.03 8.26 -10.47
CA SER A 22 -12.33 8.10 -11.12
C SER A 22 -13.14 9.40 -11.14
N TYR A 23 -13.06 10.20 -10.08
CA TYR A 23 -13.67 11.53 -10.04
C TYR A 23 -13.02 12.48 -11.04
N LEU A 24 -11.69 12.55 -11.09
CA LEU A 24 -10.97 13.45 -12.00
C LEU A 24 -11.21 13.10 -13.47
N LEU A 25 -11.26 11.81 -13.80
CA LEU A 25 -11.56 11.35 -15.15
C LEU A 25 -13.00 11.68 -15.58
N LYS A 26 -13.97 11.62 -14.66
CA LYS A 26 -15.36 12.03 -14.94
C LYS A 26 -15.52 13.52 -15.19
N ASN A 27 -14.56 14.35 -14.77
CA ASN A 27 -14.58 15.81 -14.94
C ASN A 27 -13.62 16.27 -16.06
N ASP A 28 -13.20 15.37 -16.96
CA ASP A 28 -12.24 15.63 -18.05
C ASP A 28 -10.85 16.14 -17.60
N ILE A 29 -10.50 15.96 -16.33
CA ILE A 29 -9.20 16.35 -15.76
C ILE A 29 -8.20 15.19 -15.89
N VAL A 30 -7.95 14.76 -17.14
CA VAL A 30 -7.24 13.51 -17.44
C VAL A 30 -5.78 13.52 -16.96
N ILE A 31 -5.02 14.57 -17.24
CA ILE A 31 -3.58 14.64 -16.90
C ILE A 31 -3.37 14.55 -15.38
N VAL A 32 -4.21 15.23 -14.61
CA VAL A 32 -4.14 15.23 -13.14
C VAL A 32 -4.61 13.87 -12.59
N GLY A 33 -5.64 13.27 -13.18
CA GLY A 33 -6.08 11.93 -12.81
C GLY A 33 -4.99 10.89 -13.00
N VAL A 34 -4.29 10.91 -14.15
CA VAL A 34 -3.19 9.99 -14.43
C VAL A 34 -2.00 10.21 -13.50
N SER A 35 -1.62 11.45 -13.24
CA SER A 35 -0.48 11.75 -12.35
C SER A 35 -0.75 11.32 -10.91
N ILE A 36 -1.96 11.57 -10.39
CA ILE A 36 -2.32 11.12 -9.03
C ILE A 36 -2.46 9.60 -8.96
N GLY A 37 -2.99 8.96 -10.01
CA GLY A 37 -3.01 7.50 -10.11
C GLY A 37 -1.62 6.90 -10.01
N PHE A 38 -0.65 7.47 -10.74
CA PHE A 38 0.74 7.03 -10.69
C PHE A 38 1.37 7.21 -9.29
N VAL A 39 1.17 8.36 -8.66
CA VAL A 39 1.67 8.62 -7.29
C VAL A 39 1.03 7.67 -6.28
N GLY A 40 -0.27 7.41 -6.39
CA GLY A 40 -0.99 6.48 -5.51
C GLY A 40 -0.46 5.05 -5.62
N ILE A 41 -0.15 4.59 -6.84
CA ILE A 41 0.47 3.28 -7.05
C ILE A 41 1.87 3.23 -6.42
N MET A 42 2.69 4.26 -6.62
CA MET A 42 4.03 4.32 -6.02
C MET A 42 3.98 4.26 -4.50
N LEU A 43 3.05 5.00 -3.88
CA LEU A 43 2.84 4.96 -2.43
C LEU A 43 2.39 3.58 -1.96
N ALA A 44 1.47 2.93 -2.67
CA ALA A 44 1.01 1.59 -2.33
C ALA A 44 2.16 0.56 -2.37
N ILE A 45 3.04 0.64 -3.38
CA ILE A 45 4.22 -0.24 -3.50
C ILE A 45 5.16 -0.06 -2.32
N VAL A 46 5.46 1.18 -1.93
CA VAL A 46 6.38 1.48 -0.81
C VAL A 46 5.82 0.94 0.51
N VAL A 47 4.53 1.20 0.80
CA VAL A 47 3.89 0.72 2.04
C VAL A 47 3.81 -0.80 2.05
N PHE A 48 3.53 -1.43 0.90
CA PHE A 48 3.51 -2.87 0.79
C PHE A 48 4.90 -3.49 1.04
N ALA A 49 5.97 -2.90 0.52
CA ALA A 49 7.34 -3.35 0.77
C ALA A 49 7.69 -3.29 2.26
N MET A 50 7.28 -2.22 2.96
CA MET A 50 7.45 -2.11 4.42
C MET A 50 6.66 -3.19 5.17
N ALA A 51 5.44 -3.49 4.72
CA ALA A 51 4.61 -4.55 5.33
C ALA A 51 5.27 -5.93 5.19
N MET A 52 5.81 -6.22 4.00
CA MET A 52 6.53 -7.48 3.73
C MET A 52 7.80 -7.62 4.56
N GLY A 53 8.58 -6.55 4.73
CA GLY A 53 9.75 -6.56 5.62
C GLY A 53 9.36 -6.91 7.06
N SER A 54 8.37 -6.20 7.60
CA SER A 54 7.86 -6.48 8.96
C SER A 54 7.29 -7.89 9.12
N PHE A 55 6.64 -8.44 8.09
CA PHE A 55 6.14 -9.80 8.12
C PHE A 55 7.27 -10.84 8.10
N THR A 56 8.32 -10.58 7.29
CA THR A 56 9.48 -11.47 7.20
C THR A 56 10.22 -11.52 8.54
N ASP A 57 10.43 -10.38 9.19
CA ASP A 57 11.06 -10.32 10.51
C ASP A 57 10.24 -11.08 11.57
N TYR A 58 8.92 -10.95 11.52
CA TYR A 58 8.02 -11.68 12.41
C TYR A 58 8.16 -13.20 12.22
N VAL A 59 8.07 -13.68 10.98
CA VAL A 59 8.20 -15.11 10.68
C VAL A 59 9.60 -15.64 11.01
N ALA A 60 10.65 -14.85 10.77
CA ALA A 60 12.03 -15.24 11.12
C ALA A 60 12.18 -15.45 12.63
N GLY A 61 11.63 -14.57 13.47
CA GLY A 61 11.65 -14.73 14.92
C GLY A 61 10.89 -15.96 15.42
N GLU A 62 9.77 -16.32 14.79
CA GLU A 62 9.04 -17.55 15.12
C GLU A 62 9.78 -18.81 14.64
N LEU A 63 10.53 -18.74 13.54
CA LEU A 63 11.35 -19.86 13.05
C LEU A 63 12.58 -20.12 13.91
N GLU A 64 13.21 -19.08 14.48
CA GLU A 64 14.33 -19.23 15.42
C GLU A 64 13.98 -20.11 16.63
N PHE A 65 12.71 -20.13 17.05
CA PHE A 65 12.22 -21.03 18.10
C PHE A 65 12.39 -22.52 17.74
N PHE A 66 12.27 -22.89 16.47
CA PHE A 66 12.39 -24.29 16.02
C PHE A 66 13.83 -24.75 15.81
N TYR A 67 14.79 -23.83 15.73
CA TYR A 67 16.22 -24.12 15.56
C TYR A 67 17.01 -24.16 16.88
N ARG A 68 16.31 -24.09 18.02
CA ARG A 68 16.87 -24.16 19.38
C ARG A 68 16.45 -25.43 20.09
#